data_AF-A0A081DG99-F1
#
_entry.id   AF-A0A081DG99-F1
#
_cell.length_a   1.000
_cell.length_b   1.000
_cell.length_c   1.000
_cell.angle_alpha   90.00
_cell.angle_beta   90.00
_cell.angle_gamma   90.00
#
_symmetry.space_group_name_H-M   'P 1'
#
loop_
_entity.id
_entity.type
_entity.pdbx_description
1 polymer ?
#
loop_
_entity_poly.entity_id
_entity_poly.type
_entity_poly.pdbx_seq_one_letter_code
_entity_poly.pdbx_strand_id
1 'polypeptide(L)'
;MKKNYSFYSLLTALPIALLVLVGFTSGQGGNFSGSPGDSNANCTSCHAPGANHGGTPVLTGVPTSYTAGTTYNLTLAINGSSVNKFGFNITAEDQNGVKVGNWTAGTGSQLRNGGTTDGLTHSATNSSTWTFSWRAPNMSVGPVTFYYATIQANNASGNSGDQMVSGNSMQVLSNDIDLSITSFNMYPTEADDVLNIDLNQLEQGQLEIYNMNGSLIKQVNLIQENQLDVSNLKSGIYLANVTVNGAVTTERFIKK
;
A
#
# COMPACT_ATOMS: atom_id res chain seq x y z
N MET A 1 -46.37 10.44 -50.78
CA MET A 1 -46.25 10.48 -49.30
C MET A 1 -44.77 10.45 -48.92
N LYS A 2 -44.15 11.60 -48.65
CA LYS A 2 -42.74 11.68 -48.23
C LYS A 2 -42.71 11.44 -46.71
N LYS A 3 -42.07 10.36 -46.27
CA LYS A 3 -41.95 10.00 -44.86
C LYS A 3 -40.78 10.77 -44.25
N ASN A 4 -41.08 11.69 -43.33
CA ASN A 4 -40.10 12.53 -42.64
C ASN A 4 -39.48 11.74 -41.47
N TYR A 5 -38.39 11.02 -41.73
CA TYR A 5 -37.68 10.23 -40.71
C TYR A 5 -36.61 11.02 -39.94
N SER A 6 -36.41 12.31 -40.24
CA SER A 6 -35.29 13.11 -39.69
C SER A 6 -35.49 13.63 -38.26
N PHE A 7 -36.68 13.48 -37.66
CA PHE A 7 -36.99 14.06 -36.34
C PHE A 7 -36.87 13.07 -35.17
N TYR A 8 -36.89 11.75 -35.44
CA TYR A 8 -36.87 10.73 -34.39
C TYR A 8 -35.45 10.29 -33.98
N SER A 9 -34.43 10.57 -34.80
CA SER A 9 -33.03 10.27 -34.47
C SER A 9 -32.40 11.28 -33.50
N LEU A 10 -32.93 12.52 -33.42
CA LEU A 10 -32.46 13.53 -32.46
C LEU A 10 -33.04 13.30 -31.05
N LEU A 11 -34.24 12.71 -30.95
CA LEU A 11 -34.95 12.56 -29.68
C LEU A 11 -34.51 11.34 -28.85
N THR A 12 -33.89 10.34 -29.49
CA THR A 12 -33.32 9.15 -28.83
C THR A 12 -31.86 9.33 -28.42
N ALA A 13 -31.18 10.39 -28.88
CA ALA A 13 -29.81 10.73 -28.49
C ALA A 13 -29.75 11.54 -27.17
N LEU A 14 -30.84 12.19 -26.78
CA LEU A 14 -30.91 13.06 -25.61
C LEU A 14 -30.80 12.33 -24.24
N PRO A 15 -31.29 11.09 -24.04
CA PRO A 15 -31.08 10.35 -22.80
C PRO A 15 -29.72 9.65 -22.72
N ILE A 16 -29.02 9.43 -23.85
CA ILE A 16 -27.70 8.79 -23.88
C ILE A 16 -26.59 9.81 -23.56
N ALA A 17 -26.79 11.08 -23.93
CA ALA A 17 -25.85 12.16 -23.59
C ALA A 17 -25.94 12.64 -22.12
N LEU A 18 -26.97 12.22 -21.36
CA LEU A 18 -27.20 12.67 -19.97
C LEU A 18 -26.54 11.76 -18.92
N LEU A 19 -25.66 10.84 -19.31
CA LEU A 19 -25.02 9.87 -18.41
C LEU A 19 -23.54 10.16 -18.08
N VAL A 20 -23.06 11.41 -18.19
CA VAL A 20 -21.63 11.73 -17.95
C VAL A 20 -21.39 12.96 -17.04
N LEU A 21 -22.37 13.46 -16.30
CA LEU A 21 -22.15 14.58 -15.36
C LEU A 21 -22.61 14.31 -13.92
N VAL A 22 -22.48 13.06 -13.46
CA VAL A 22 -22.58 12.78 -12.02
C VAL A 22 -21.30 13.29 -11.35
N GLY A 23 -21.36 14.53 -10.85
CA GLY A 23 -20.38 15.04 -9.92
C GLY A 23 -20.50 14.28 -8.60
N PHE A 24 -19.52 13.45 -8.27
CA PHE A 24 -19.48 12.71 -7.01
C PHE A 24 -19.18 13.69 -5.87
N THR A 25 -20.22 14.15 -5.18
CA THR A 25 -20.10 14.97 -3.96
C THR A 25 -19.58 14.17 -2.76
N SER A 26 -19.61 12.84 -2.87
CA SER A 26 -19.11 11.85 -1.91
C SER A 26 -17.70 11.36 -2.28
N GLY A 27 -16.87 12.19 -2.90
CA GLY A 27 -15.51 11.81 -3.27
C GLY A 27 -15.36 10.81 -4.42
N GLN A 28 -14.14 10.79 -4.97
CA GLN A 28 -13.77 9.92 -6.07
C GLN A 28 -13.12 8.64 -5.53
N GLY A 29 -13.63 7.48 -5.93
CA GLY A 29 -13.17 6.17 -5.51
C GLY A 29 -11.87 5.73 -6.19
N GLY A 30 -11.51 6.32 -7.33
CA GLY A 30 -10.30 5.97 -8.07
C GLY A 30 -8.97 6.41 -7.42
N ASN A 31 -7.90 6.10 -8.15
CA ASN A 31 -6.50 6.27 -7.77
C ASN A 31 -5.95 7.57 -8.35
N PHE A 32 -6.03 8.63 -7.55
CA PHE A 32 -5.73 10.00 -7.96
C PHE A 32 -4.95 10.77 -6.90
N SER A 33 -4.05 10.11 -6.17
CA SER A 33 -3.23 10.78 -5.15
C SER A 33 -2.01 11.49 -5.71
N GLY A 34 -1.74 11.35 -7.01
CA GLY A 34 -0.51 11.84 -7.64
C GLY A 34 0.71 10.99 -7.34
N SER A 35 0.54 9.80 -6.77
CA SER A 35 1.63 8.90 -6.42
C SER A 35 2.18 8.12 -7.63
N PRO A 36 3.42 7.61 -7.55
CA PRO A 36 3.98 6.73 -8.58
C PRO A 36 3.11 5.51 -8.90
N GLY A 37 2.58 4.83 -7.89
CA GLY A 37 1.68 3.69 -8.06
C GLY A 37 0.31 4.05 -8.67
N ASP A 38 -0.09 5.33 -8.60
CA ASP A 38 -1.25 5.86 -9.32
C ASP A 38 -0.89 6.32 -10.74
N SER A 39 0.30 5.97 -11.27
CA SER A 39 0.83 6.49 -12.55
C SER A 39 0.87 8.02 -12.60
N ASN A 40 1.06 8.65 -11.43
CA ASN A 40 0.98 10.09 -11.20
C ASN A 40 -0.39 10.72 -11.54
N ALA A 41 -1.43 9.91 -11.72
CA ALA A 41 -2.79 10.40 -11.88
C ALA A 41 -3.24 11.12 -10.61
N ASN A 42 -3.95 12.23 -10.78
CA ASN A 42 -4.35 13.09 -9.68
C ASN A 42 -5.70 13.76 -9.98
N CYS A 43 -6.13 14.72 -9.16
CA CYS A 43 -7.43 15.36 -9.35
C CYS A 43 -7.59 16.01 -10.73
N THR A 44 -6.50 16.33 -11.45
CA THR A 44 -6.58 16.91 -12.80
C THR A 44 -7.04 15.93 -13.88
N SER A 45 -7.12 14.64 -13.55
CA SER A 45 -7.73 13.64 -14.43
C SER A 45 -9.24 13.85 -14.61
N CYS A 46 -9.88 14.59 -13.70
CA CYS A 46 -11.30 14.95 -13.80
C CYS A 46 -11.54 16.46 -13.73
N HIS A 47 -10.70 17.21 -13.02
CA HIS A 47 -10.82 18.65 -12.84
C HIS A 47 -9.80 19.42 -13.67
N ALA A 48 -10.22 20.47 -14.38
CA ALA A 48 -9.32 21.34 -15.12
C ALA A 48 -8.85 22.48 -14.19
N PRO A 49 -7.55 22.52 -13.82
CA PRO A 49 -7.04 23.54 -12.94
C PRO A 49 -7.17 24.94 -13.56
N GLY A 50 -7.40 25.96 -12.73
CA GLY A 50 -7.53 27.36 -13.14
C GLY A 50 -6.91 28.32 -12.12
N ALA A 51 -7.73 29.23 -11.57
CA ALA A 51 -7.25 30.26 -10.66
C ALA A 51 -6.68 29.66 -9.36
N ASN A 52 -5.66 30.31 -8.80
CA ASN A 52 -5.14 29.99 -7.48
C ASN A 52 -6.09 30.55 -6.42
N HIS A 53 -6.66 29.67 -5.60
CA HIS A 53 -7.56 29.96 -4.48
C HIS A 53 -6.81 30.07 -3.14
N GLY A 54 -5.48 30.02 -3.13
CA GLY A 54 -4.63 30.32 -1.96
C GLY A 54 -4.51 29.19 -0.93
N GLY A 55 -5.28 28.10 -1.06
CA GLY A 55 -5.26 27.01 -0.10
C GLY A 55 -3.96 26.20 -0.16
N THR A 56 -3.38 25.96 1.01
CA THR A 56 -2.15 25.17 1.17
C THR A 56 -2.46 23.89 1.94
N PRO A 57 -2.36 22.70 1.31
CA PRO A 57 -2.56 21.43 1.99
C PRO A 57 -1.35 21.08 2.88
N VAL A 58 -1.62 20.62 4.09
CA VAL A 58 -0.62 20.16 5.06
C VAL A 58 -1.06 18.82 5.63
N LEU A 59 -0.21 17.80 5.49
CA LEU A 59 -0.37 16.52 6.15
C LEU A 59 0.43 16.51 7.46
N THR A 60 -0.24 16.27 8.58
CA THR A 60 0.36 16.16 9.91
C THR A 60 0.08 14.80 10.55
N GLY A 61 0.82 14.45 11.60
CA GLY A 61 0.72 13.13 12.24
C GLY A 61 1.46 12.01 11.51
N VAL A 62 2.17 12.32 10.41
CA VAL A 62 3.11 11.39 9.78
C VAL A 62 4.20 11.04 10.78
N PRO A 63 4.42 9.76 11.10
CA PRO A 63 5.47 9.37 12.02
C PRO A 63 6.85 9.65 11.43
N THR A 64 7.85 9.96 12.26
CA THR A 64 9.25 10.07 11.83
C THR A 64 9.82 8.72 11.37
N SER A 65 9.25 7.64 11.89
CA SER A 65 9.64 6.25 11.68
C SER A 65 8.46 5.36 12.06
N TYR A 66 8.23 4.24 11.38
CA TYR A 66 7.09 3.35 11.65
C TYR A 66 7.53 2.03 12.32
N THR A 67 6.65 1.42 13.09
CA THR A 67 6.80 0.05 13.63
C THR A 67 5.71 -0.81 13.04
N ALA A 68 6.04 -2.03 12.64
CA ALA A 68 5.12 -2.97 12.02
C ALA A 68 3.82 -3.12 12.84
N GLY A 69 2.69 -3.10 12.14
CA GLY A 69 1.36 -3.26 12.72
C GLY A 69 0.87 -2.11 13.60
N THR A 70 1.66 -1.06 13.79
CA THR A 70 1.28 0.12 14.60
C THR A 70 0.37 1.05 13.81
N THR A 71 -0.64 1.60 14.48
CA THR A 71 -1.58 2.56 13.90
C THR A 71 -1.17 3.99 14.23
N TYR A 72 -1.11 4.84 13.21
CA TYR A 72 -0.79 6.26 13.30
C TYR A 72 -2.02 7.09 12.94
N ASN A 73 -2.30 8.13 13.71
CA ASN A 73 -3.38 9.08 13.43
C ASN A 73 -2.81 10.25 12.64
N LEU A 74 -3.44 10.56 11.50
CA LEU A 74 -3.01 11.60 10.58
C LEU A 74 -4.13 12.62 10.37
N THR A 75 -3.73 13.84 9.99
CA THR A 75 -4.66 14.90 9.60
C THR A 75 -4.18 15.55 8.30
N LEU A 76 -5.06 15.64 7.31
CA LEU A 76 -4.85 16.44 6.11
C LEU A 76 -5.75 17.68 6.20
N ALA A 77 -5.16 18.87 6.10
CA ALA A 77 -5.90 20.13 6.15
C ALA A 77 -5.48 21.07 5.02
N ILE A 78 -6.42 21.82 4.45
CA ILE A 78 -6.17 22.90 3.49
C ILE A 78 -6.34 24.24 4.22
N ASN A 79 -5.25 24.99 4.36
CA ASN A 79 -5.21 26.26 5.08
C ASN A 79 -5.26 27.46 4.12
N GLY A 80 -6.05 28.49 4.46
CA GLY A 80 -6.02 29.79 3.77
C GLY A 80 -6.73 29.86 2.42
N SER A 81 -7.60 28.91 2.09
CA SER A 81 -8.33 28.92 0.82
C SER A 81 -9.44 29.98 0.79
N SER A 82 -9.65 30.62 -0.37
CA SER A 82 -10.73 31.57 -0.63
C SER A 82 -12.05 30.91 -1.03
N VAL A 83 -12.06 29.59 -1.25
CA VAL A 83 -13.27 28.81 -1.57
C VAL A 83 -13.68 27.93 -0.40
N ASN A 84 -14.82 27.24 -0.50
CA ASN A 84 -15.41 26.45 0.58
C ASN A 84 -15.80 25.03 0.17
N LYS A 85 -15.37 24.57 -1.01
CA LYS A 85 -15.53 23.19 -1.47
C LYS A 85 -14.19 22.56 -1.69
N PHE A 86 -14.00 21.39 -1.12
CA PHE A 86 -12.72 20.69 -1.13
C PHE A 86 -12.88 19.20 -1.31
N GLY A 87 -11.78 18.58 -1.69
CA GLY A 87 -11.65 17.14 -1.71
C GLY A 87 -10.19 16.73 -1.68
N PHE A 88 -9.96 15.45 -1.45
CA PHE A 88 -8.62 14.87 -1.51
C PHE A 88 -8.66 13.41 -1.95
N ASN A 89 -7.47 12.89 -2.25
CA ASN A 89 -7.18 11.49 -2.47
C ASN A 89 -5.79 11.23 -1.86
N ILE A 90 -5.67 10.32 -0.88
CA ILE A 90 -4.39 10.01 -0.19
C ILE A 90 -4.09 8.51 -0.13
N THR A 91 -2.82 8.13 -0.30
CA THR A 91 -2.33 6.75 -0.22
C THR A 91 -0.94 6.71 0.45
N ALA A 92 -0.45 5.51 0.74
CA ALA A 92 0.91 5.26 1.22
C ALA A 92 1.55 4.18 0.34
N GLU A 93 2.78 4.42 -0.10
CA GLU A 93 3.51 3.52 -1.00
C GLU A 93 4.89 3.17 -0.46
N ASP A 94 5.35 1.96 -0.80
CA ASP A 94 6.77 1.61 -0.69
C ASP A 94 7.60 2.25 -1.83
N GLN A 95 8.90 1.97 -1.84
CA GLN A 95 9.83 2.48 -2.87
C GLN A 95 9.52 2.02 -4.31
N ASN A 96 8.72 0.97 -4.48
CA ASN A 96 8.34 0.41 -5.78
C ASN A 96 6.97 0.91 -6.26
N GLY A 97 6.33 1.80 -5.50
CA GLY A 97 4.99 2.30 -5.79
C GLY A 97 3.87 1.34 -5.42
N VAL A 98 4.15 0.29 -4.62
CA VAL A 98 3.14 -0.64 -4.13
C VAL A 98 2.43 -0.02 -2.94
N LYS A 99 1.09 -0.11 -2.91
CA LYS A 99 0.29 0.41 -1.80
C LYS A 99 0.54 -0.42 -0.54
N VAL A 100 0.84 0.25 0.57
CA VAL A 100 1.22 -0.42 1.82
C VAL A 100 0.47 0.12 3.04
N GLY A 101 0.27 -0.78 4.00
CA GLY A 101 -0.51 -0.53 5.20
C GLY A 101 -2.01 -0.51 4.93
N ASN A 102 -2.78 -0.24 5.98
CA ASN A 102 -4.23 -0.22 5.92
C ASN A 102 -4.77 1.10 6.45
N TRP A 103 -5.57 1.78 5.64
CA TRP A 103 -6.27 2.99 6.02
C TRP A 103 -7.56 2.68 6.77
N THR A 104 -7.89 3.53 7.75
CA THR A 104 -9.19 3.59 8.40
C THR A 104 -9.71 5.02 8.29
N ALA A 105 -10.92 5.16 7.75
CA ALA A 105 -11.56 6.45 7.60
C ALA A 105 -11.93 7.05 8.96
N GLY A 106 -11.69 8.34 9.13
CA GLY A 106 -12.22 9.15 10.23
C GLY A 106 -13.09 10.29 9.71
N THR A 107 -13.19 11.38 10.48
CA THR A 107 -14.09 12.51 10.16
C THR A 107 -13.84 13.10 8.77
N GLY A 108 -14.93 13.23 7.99
CA GLY A 108 -14.94 13.83 6.66
C GLY A 108 -14.30 12.98 5.55
N SER A 109 -13.85 11.76 5.87
CA SER A 109 -13.17 10.86 4.94
C SER A 109 -13.94 9.55 4.76
N GLN A 110 -13.59 8.81 3.71
CA GLN A 110 -14.03 7.43 3.48
C GLN A 110 -12.98 6.65 2.70
N LEU A 111 -13.06 5.32 2.76
CA LEU A 111 -12.23 4.44 1.94
C LEU A 111 -12.53 4.60 0.45
N ARG A 112 -11.49 4.48 -0.37
CA ARG A 112 -11.64 4.43 -1.82
C ARG A 112 -12.39 3.16 -2.26
N ASN A 113 -12.96 3.21 -3.46
CA ASN A 113 -13.66 2.10 -4.11
C ASN A 113 -14.69 1.35 -3.24
N GLY A 114 -15.34 2.03 -2.29
CA GLY A 114 -16.35 1.39 -1.43
C GLY A 114 -15.79 0.37 -0.43
N GLY A 115 -14.47 0.37 -0.15
CA GLY A 115 -13.91 -0.47 0.93
C GLY A 115 -12.46 -0.94 0.79
N THR A 116 -11.70 -0.52 -0.24
CA THR A 116 -10.28 -0.86 -0.28
C THR A 116 -9.51 -0.07 0.78
N THR A 117 -8.59 -0.74 1.47
CA THR A 117 -7.82 -0.13 2.58
C THR A 117 -6.51 0.50 2.11
N ASP A 118 -6.34 0.70 0.80
CA ASP A 118 -5.13 1.21 0.14
C ASP A 118 -5.12 2.74 -0.04
N GLY A 119 -6.25 3.41 0.21
CA GLY A 119 -6.31 4.86 0.22
C GLY A 119 -7.65 5.42 0.71
N LEU A 120 -7.66 6.72 0.94
CA LEU A 120 -8.84 7.47 1.36
C LEU A 120 -9.19 8.57 0.35
N THR A 121 -10.45 8.99 0.42
CA THR A 121 -11.04 10.14 -0.27
C THR A 121 -11.96 10.89 0.69
N HIS A 122 -12.48 12.04 0.29
CA HIS A 122 -13.43 12.83 1.09
C HIS A 122 -14.84 12.21 1.07
N SER A 123 -15.61 12.39 2.14
CA SER A 123 -17.02 11.97 2.22
C SER A 123 -18.02 13.10 2.03
N ALA A 124 -17.57 14.34 2.15
CA ALA A 124 -18.32 15.53 1.82
C ALA A 124 -17.38 16.63 1.34
N THR A 125 -17.92 17.59 0.57
CA THR A 125 -17.13 18.67 -0.03
C THR A 125 -16.96 19.89 0.87
N ASN A 126 -17.72 20.00 1.96
CA ASN A 126 -17.75 21.17 2.84
C ASN A 126 -16.74 21.10 4.00
N SER A 127 -15.78 20.18 3.96
CA SER A 127 -14.69 20.11 4.94
C SER A 127 -13.36 20.46 4.28
N SER A 128 -12.57 21.30 4.93
CA SER A 128 -11.17 21.56 4.55
C SER A 128 -10.18 20.76 5.41
N THR A 129 -10.67 19.94 6.35
CA THR A 129 -9.85 19.15 7.28
C THR A 129 -10.39 17.74 7.39
N TRP A 130 -9.50 16.76 7.32
CA TRP A 130 -9.83 15.34 7.38
C TRP A 130 -8.90 14.64 8.35
N THR A 131 -9.49 13.81 9.20
CA THR A 131 -8.75 12.97 10.14
C THR A 131 -8.95 11.52 9.77
N PHE A 132 -7.90 10.73 9.88
CA PHE A 132 -7.93 9.30 9.58
C PHE A 132 -6.75 8.61 10.24
N SER A 133 -6.70 7.28 10.16
CA SER A 133 -5.55 6.53 10.65
C SER A 133 -4.99 5.61 9.58
N TRP A 134 -3.68 5.41 9.63
CA TRP A 134 -2.95 4.45 8.81
C TRP A 134 -2.27 3.44 9.73
N ARG A 135 -2.58 2.16 9.52
CA ARG A 135 -1.89 1.05 10.18
C ARG A 135 -0.75 0.58 9.31
N ALA A 136 0.47 0.63 9.82
CA ALA A 136 1.64 0.10 9.13
C ALA A 136 1.47 -1.39 8.79
N PRO A 137 2.12 -1.90 7.73
CA PRO A 137 2.12 -3.32 7.42
C PRO A 137 2.59 -4.18 8.61
N ASN A 138 2.22 -5.45 8.66
CA ASN A 138 2.60 -6.36 9.76
C ASN A 138 4.10 -6.73 9.77
N MET A 139 4.86 -6.31 8.77
CA MET A 139 6.31 -6.47 8.65
C MET A 139 6.91 -5.21 8.02
N SER A 140 8.21 -4.97 8.22
CA SER A 140 8.91 -3.90 7.51
C SER A 140 8.82 -4.13 6.00
N VAL A 141 8.50 -3.07 5.26
CA VAL A 141 8.48 -3.04 3.79
C VAL A 141 9.52 -2.05 3.23
N GLY A 142 10.48 -1.66 4.08
CA GLY A 142 11.41 -0.58 3.77
C GLY A 142 10.78 0.81 3.88
N PRO A 143 11.34 1.83 3.20
CA PRO A 143 10.83 3.20 3.28
C PRO A 143 9.40 3.33 2.75
N VAL A 144 8.54 4.03 3.50
CA VAL A 144 7.15 4.34 3.13
C VAL A 144 6.99 5.84 2.87
N THR A 145 6.29 6.21 1.81
CA THR A 145 5.96 7.61 1.49
C THR A 145 4.45 7.80 1.38
N PHE A 146 3.92 8.83 2.03
CA PHE A 146 2.52 9.22 1.92
C PHE A 146 2.35 10.22 0.79
N TYR A 147 1.40 9.98 -0.12
CA TYR A 147 1.11 10.86 -1.24
C TYR A 147 -0.34 11.32 -1.19
N TYR A 148 -0.56 12.59 -1.46
CA TYR A 148 -1.90 13.16 -1.53
C TYR A 148 -2.06 14.13 -2.69
N ALA A 149 -3.26 14.18 -3.24
CA ALA A 149 -3.73 15.27 -4.09
C ALA A 149 -4.99 15.88 -3.46
N THR A 150 -5.10 17.19 -3.52
CA THR A 150 -6.23 17.96 -3.01
C THR A 150 -6.82 18.83 -4.11
N ILE A 151 -8.11 19.09 -4.02
CA ILE A 151 -8.83 20.00 -4.90
C ILE A 151 -9.54 21.07 -4.08
N GLN A 152 -9.52 22.30 -4.56
CA GLN A 152 -10.27 23.45 -4.04
C GLN A 152 -11.20 23.90 -5.17
N ALA A 153 -12.48 23.59 -5.03
CA ALA A 153 -13.45 23.78 -6.09
C ALA A 153 -14.07 25.19 -6.05
N ASN A 154 -14.18 25.82 -7.21
CA ASN A 154 -14.62 27.21 -7.35
C ASN A 154 -16.14 27.42 -7.27
N ASN A 155 -16.91 26.38 -6.92
CA ASN A 155 -18.38 26.35 -6.91
C ASN A 155 -19.07 26.53 -8.27
N ALA A 156 -18.34 26.55 -9.38
CA ALA A 156 -18.95 26.61 -10.70
C ALA A 156 -19.69 25.31 -11.04
N SER A 157 -20.65 25.40 -11.96
CA SER A 157 -21.28 24.23 -12.56
C SER A 157 -20.32 23.64 -13.60
N GLY A 158 -19.47 22.70 -13.18
CA GLY A 158 -18.51 22.05 -14.06
C GLY A 158 -17.26 21.58 -13.32
N ASN A 159 -16.22 21.27 -14.09
CA ASN A 159 -14.95 20.79 -13.57
C ASN A 159 -13.79 21.78 -13.79
N SER A 160 -14.07 22.99 -14.28
CA SER A 160 -13.06 23.98 -14.66
C SER A 160 -12.91 25.09 -13.63
N GLY A 161 -11.69 25.62 -13.51
CA GLY A 161 -11.40 26.77 -12.65
C GLY A 161 -11.09 26.40 -11.20
N ASP A 162 -10.86 25.11 -10.93
CA ASP A 162 -10.50 24.58 -9.62
C ASP A 162 -9.00 24.72 -9.37
N GLN A 163 -8.56 24.63 -8.12
CA GLN A 163 -7.13 24.56 -7.80
C GLN A 163 -6.80 23.15 -7.31
N MET A 164 -5.87 22.48 -8.00
CA MET A 164 -5.29 21.22 -7.56
C MET A 164 -3.94 21.48 -6.90
N VAL A 165 -3.71 20.86 -5.74
CA VAL A 165 -2.38 20.84 -5.10
C VAL A 165 -2.09 19.42 -4.63
N SER A 166 -0.95 18.88 -5.08
CA SER A 166 -0.41 17.60 -4.60
C SER A 166 0.77 17.81 -3.66
N GLY A 167 1.06 16.79 -2.85
CA GLY A 167 2.20 16.77 -1.96
C GLY A 167 2.51 15.35 -1.49
N ASN A 168 3.66 15.20 -0.85
CA ASN A 168 4.08 13.95 -0.25
C ASN A 168 4.82 14.21 1.08
N SER A 169 4.89 13.18 1.90
CA SER A 169 5.74 13.19 3.08
C SER A 169 7.21 12.96 2.70
N MET A 170 8.11 13.22 3.65
CA MET A 170 9.43 12.57 3.63
C MET A 170 9.25 11.04 3.72
N GLN A 171 10.27 10.30 3.29
CA GLN A 171 10.30 8.85 3.51
C GLN A 171 10.31 8.53 5.01
N VAL A 172 9.43 7.63 5.42
CA VAL A 172 9.34 7.11 6.78
C VAL A 172 9.99 5.74 6.80
N LEU A 173 11.06 5.60 7.58
CA LEU A 173 11.78 4.33 7.71
C LEU A 173 11.15 3.45 8.80
N SER A 174 11.34 2.13 8.70
CA SER A 174 10.95 1.24 9.79
C SER A 174 11.91 1.35 10.98
N ASN A 175 11.35 1.33 12.19
CA ASN A 175 12.03 1.09 13.46
C ASN A 175 12.17 -0.39 13.77
N ASP A 176 11.44 -1.25 13.04
CA ASP A 176 11.66 -2.67 13.15
C ASP A 176 13.09 -2.92 12.69
N ILE A 177 13.87 -3.58 13.54
CA ILE A 177 15.13 -4.17 13.11
C ILE A 177 14.72 -5.08 11.95
N ASP A 178 15.27 -4.81 10.76
CA ASP A 178 15.16 -5.73 9.65
C ASP A 178 15.71 -7.05 10.18
N LEU A 179 14.81 -7.97 10.53
CA LEU A 179 15.15 -9.31 10.97
C LEU A 179 15.66 -10.02 9.71
N SER A 180 16.81 -9.60 9.19
CA SER A 180 17.77 -10.57 8.71
C SER A 180 17.84 -11.59 9.84
N ILE A 181 17.39 -12.82 9.60
CA ILE A 181 17.46 -13.88 10.59
C ILE A 181 18.95 -14.07 10.85
N THR A 182 19.51 -13.33 11.81
CA THR A 182 20.96 -13.22 11.99
C THR A 182 21.56 -14.48 12.57
N SER A 183 20.74 -15.42 13.02
CA SER A 183 21.20 -16.74 13.41
C SER A 183 20.00 -17.56 13.80
N PHE A 184 19.67 -18.58 13.02
CA PHE A 184 19.33 -19.86 13.61
C PHE A 184 20.65 -20.64 13.67
N ASN A 185 20.83 -21.51 14.66
CA ASN A 185 22.01 -22.35 14.70
C ASN A 185 21.71 -23.67 13.99
N MET A 186 22.56 -24.05 13.05
CA MET A 186 22.54 -25.35 12.40
C MET A 186 23.84 -26.08 12.68
N TYR A 187 23.75 -27.27 13.27
CA TYR A 187 24.94 -28.04 13.60
C TYR A 187 24.70 -29.55 13.63
N PRO A 188 25.72 -30.37 13.32
CA PRO A 188 27.02 -29.94 12.79
C PRO A 188 26.93 -29.47 11.33
N THR A 189 27.89 -28.65 10.88
CA THR A 189 28.02 -28.27 9.47
C THR A 189 28.50 -29.44 8.59
N GLU A 190 29.03 -30.49 9.21
CA GLU A 190 29.33 -31.79 8.61
C GLU A 190 28.55 -32.86 9.38
N ALA A 191 27.42 -33.30 8.83
CA ALA A 191 26.50 -34.23 9.49
C ALA A 191 26.62 -35.65 8.94
N ASP A 192 26.58 -36.62 9.85
CA ASP A 192 26.41 -38.03 9.53
C ASP A 192 24.91 -38.35 9.47
N ASP A 193 24.26 -38.50 10.63
CA ASP A 193 22.86 -38.94 10.68
C ASP A 193 21.89 -37.87 11.17
N VAL A 194 22.38 -36.89 11.93
CA VAL A 194 21.54 -35.95 12.66
C VAL A 194 21.99 -34.52 12.40
N LEU A 195 21.02 -33.66 12.11
CA LEU A 195 21.18 -32.21 11.99
C LEU A 195 20.29 -31.53 13.03
N ASN A 196 20.87 -30.66 13.86
CA ASN A 196 20.12 -29.89 14.85
C ASN A 196 19.88 -28.48 14.32
N ILE A 197 18.67 -27.97 14.56
CA ILE A 197 18.24 -26.62 14.18
C ILE A 197 17.66 -25.94 15.40
N ASP A 198 18.28 -24.84 15.83
CA ASP A 198 17.81 -23.97 16.91
C ASP A 198 17.45 -22.59 16.34
N LEU A 199 16.18 -22.21 16.49
CA LEU A 199 15.64 -20.95 15.98
C LEU A 199 15.96 -19.72 16.86
N ASN A 200 16.81 -19.86 17.88
CA ASN A 200 17.31 -18.77 18.73
C ASN A 200 16.20 -17.83 19.22
N GLN A 201 15.24 -18.37 19.98
CA GLN A 201 14.08 -17.67 20.57
C GLN A 201 12.89 -17.42 19.63
N LEU A 202 12.93 -17.86 18.37
CA LEU A 202 11.75 -17.82 17.50
C LEU A 202 10.89 -19.08 17.71
N GLU A 203 9.57 -18.90 17.78
CA GLU A 203 8.65 -19.97 18.17
C GLU A 203 8.42 -21.01 17.08
N GLN A 204 8.33 -20.58 15.81
CA GLN A 204 7.98 -21.44 14.67
C GLN A 204 8.68 -20.98 13.39
N GLY A 205 8.96 -21.93 12.50
CA GLY A 205 9.52 -21.68 11.17
C GLY A 205 9.27 -22.82 10.20
N GLN A 206 9.81 -22.71 9.00
CA GLN A 206 9.83 -23.79 8.01
C GLN A 206 11.25 -23.99 7.48
N LEU A 207 11.69 -25.23 7.45
CA LEU A 207 12.94 -25.66 6.83
C LEU A 207 12.67 -26.29 5.47
N GLU A 208 13.47 -25.93 4.48
CA GLU A 208 13.55 -26.57 3.17
C GLU A 208 15.01 -26.93 2.87
N ILE A 209 15.28 -28.20 2.59
CA ILE A 209 16.63 -28.69 2.23
C ILE A 209 16.68 -28.94 0.73
N TYR A 210 17.67 -28.35 0.06
CA TYR A 210 17.94 -28.50 -1.36
C TYR A 210 19.28 -29.16 -1.61
N ASN A 211 19.38 -29.96 -2.67
CA ASN A 211 20.67 -30.39 -3.19
C ASN A 211 21.31 -29.29 -4.07
N MET A 212 22.55 -29.48 -4.50
CA MET A 212 23.27 -28.53 -5.37
C MET A 212 22.68 -28.36 -6.77
N ASN A 213 21.77 -29.22 -7.20
CA ASN A 213 21.02 -29.07 -8.45
C ASN A 213 19.73 -28.24 -8.26
N GLY A 214 19.48 -27.71 -7.04
CA GLY A 214 18.28 -26.95 -6.71
C GLY A 214 17.03 -27.81 -6.49
N SER A 215 17.15 -29.13 -6.42
CA SER A 215 15.99 -30.00 -6.14
C SER A 215 15.66 -29.98 -4.65
N LEU A 216 14.40 -29.78 -4.30
CA LEU A 216 13.90 -29.89 -2.93
C LEU A 216 13.94 -31.35 -2.49
N ILE A 217 14.61 -31.61 -1.36
CA ILE A 217 14.85 -32.94 -0.80
C ILE A 217 13.98 -33.19 0.44
N LYS A 218 13.81 -32.16 1.27
CA LYS A 218 13.05 -32.28 2.52
C LYS A 218 12.42 -30.93 2.89
N GLN A 219 11.23 -30.98 3.47
CA GLN A 219 10.55 -29.81 4.02
C GLN A 219 9.99 -30.18 5.41
N VAL A 220 10.21 -29.31 6.40
CA VAL A 220 9.86 -29.58 7.80
C VAL A 220 9.37 -28.29 8.47
N ASN A 221 8.29 -28.37 9.24
CA ASN A 221 7.90 -27.28 10.13
C ASN A 221 8.77 -27.33 11.38
N LEU A 222 9.38 -26.20 11.72
CA LEU A 222 10.27 -26.06 12.86
C LEU A 222 9.52 -25.46 14.05
N ILE A 223 9.87 -25.93 15.24
CA ILE A 223 9.65 -25.25 16.52
C ILE A 223 10.97 -24.63 16.99
N GLN A 224 11.08 -24.18 18.25
CA GLN A 224 12.30 -23.55 18.75
C GLN A 224 13.55 -24.44 18.62
N GLU A 225 13.47 -25.71 19.04
CA GLU A 225 14.57 -26.68 18.92
C GLU A 225 14.10 -27.90 18.13
N ASN A 226 14.90 -28.33 17.16
CA ASN A 226 14.55 -29.43 16.27
C ASN A 226 15.75 -30.34 16.05
N GLN A 227 15.47 -31.63 15.99
CA GLN A 227 16.43 -32.65 15.59
C GLN A 227 15.92 -33.33 14.32
N LEU A 228 16.73 -33.32 13.27
CA LEU A 228 16.38 -33.82 11.96
C LEU A 228 17.26 -35.02 11.59
N ASP A 229 16.61 -36.15 11.30
CA ASP A 229 17.27 -37.30 10.70
C ASP A 229 17.61 -37.02 9.22
N VAL A 230 18.90 -37.07 8.90
CA VAL A 230 19.49 -36.90 7.56
C VAL A 230 20.28 -38.13 7.11
N SER A 231 20.21 -39.25 7.85
CA SER A 231 20.93 -40.51 7.54
C SER A 231 20.64 -41.04 6.14
N ASN A 232 19.41 -40.84 5.66
CA ASN A 232 18.95 -41.29 4.34
C ASN A 232 19.42 -40.39 3.18
N LEU A 233 20.13 -39.29 3.45
CA LEU A 233 20.69 -38.43 2.42
C LEU A 233 21.99 -39.04 1.88
N LYS A 234 22.23 -38.86 0.58
CA LYS A 234 23.51 -39.22 -0.03
C LYS A 234 24.59 -38.24 0.42
N SER A 235 25.83 -38.68 0.47
CA SER A 235 26.97 -37.81 0.72
C SER A 235 27.02 -36.66 -0.29
N GLY A 236 27.23 -35.44 0.18
CA GLY A 236 27.19 -34.25 -0.68
C GLY A 236 26.94 -32.95 0.08
N ILE A 237 26.87 -31.85 -0.68
CA ILE A 237 26.56 -30.51 -0.15
C ILE A 237 25.07 -30.24 -0.29
N TYR A 238 24.49 -29.66 0.75
CA TYR A 238 23.09 -29.28 0.82
C TYR A 238 22.95 -27.83 1.29
N LEU A 239 21.90 -27.17 0.80
CA LEU A 239 21.46 -25.86 1.28
C LEU A 239 20.19 -26.03 2.09
N ALA A 240 20.16 -25.42 3.26
CA ALA A 240 19.03 -25.42 4.18
C ALA A 240 18.47 -24.01 4.28
N ASN A 241 17.30 -23.80 3.69
CA ASN A 241 16.56 -22.55 3.76
C ASN A 241 15.64 -22.61 4.97
N VAL A 242 15.76 -21.64 5.87
CA VAL A 242 14.86 -21.47 7.01
C VAL A 242 14.05 -20.20 6.81
N THR A 243 12.74 -20.36 6.78
CA THR A 243 11.76 -19.28 6.65
C THR A 243 11.09 -19.04 8.00
N VAL A 244 11.20 -17.83 8.53
CA VAL A 244 10.49 -17.38 9.73
C VAL A 244 9.84 -16.03 9.46
N ASN A 245 8.54 -15.91 9.73
CA ASN A 245 7.77 -14.67 9.52
C ASN A 245 7.94 -14.05 8.11
N GLY A 246 8.13 -14.90 7.09
CA GLY A 246 8.32 -14.48 5.69
C GLY A 246 9.75 -14.08 5.32
N ALA A 247 10.65 -13.94 6.29
CA ALA A 247 12.08 -13.77 6.05
C ALA A 247 12.72 -15.15 5.80
N VAL A 248 13.69 -15.23 4.88
CA VAL A 248 14.40 -16.46 4.53
C VAL A 248 15.88 -16.27 4.80
N THR A 249 16.50 -17.27 5.40
CA THR A 249 17.95 -17.38 5.54
C THR A 249 18.42 -18.76 5.07
N THR A 250 19.66 -18.87 4.60
CA THR A 250 20.20 -20.08 4.01
C THR A 250 21.52 -20.45 4.67
N GLU A 251 21.61 -21.67 5.19
CA GLU A 251 22.85 -22.27 5.67
C GLU A 251 23.27 -23.45 4.81
N ARG A 252 24.57 -23.74 4.79
CA ARG A 252 25.13 -24.88 4.07
C ARG A 252 25.61 -25.94 5.04
N PHE A 253 25.26 -27.20 4.79
CA PHE A 253 25.87 -28.35 5.48
C PHE A 253 26.34 -29.42 4.49
N ILE A 254 27.25 -30.26 4.95
CA ILE A 254 27.82 -31.39 4.21
C ILE A 254 27.32 -32.68 4.85
N LYS A 255 26.68 -33.54 4.05
CA LYS A 255 26.39 -34.93 4.43
C LYS A 255 27.61 -35.79 4.12
N LYS A 256 28.11 -36.52 5.12
CA LYS A 256 29.18 -37.52 4.94
C LYS A 256 28.64 -38.86 4.46
#